data_AF-A0A1J4U7F7-F1
#
_entry.id   AF-A0A1J4U7F7-F1
#
_cell.length_a   1.000
_cell.length_b   1.000
_cell.length_c   1.000
_cell.angle_alpha   90.00
_cell.angle_beta   90.00
_cell.angle_gamma   90.00
#
_symmetry.space_group_name_H-M   'P 1'
#
loop_
_entity.id
_entity.type
_entity.pdbx_description
1 polymer ?
#
loop_
_entity_poly.entity_id
_entity_poly.type
_entity_poly.pdbx_seq_one_letter_code
_entity_poly.pdbx_strand_id
1 'polypeptide(L)'
;MKKILLFSSLSAIILGLLLVIGGIGGLVFTYKNVVRENITTSKDANIANVPVRGPFTIKAQADTIREHVLRITEGKTFSEMPQQIPKLDENGKPILDKDGKNVMTENTTRNIWITATTLMTALNLGMLAYAFFSLTLLFGLFSVWIGIIFFILSQKIVKSLF
;
A
#
# COMPACT_ATOMS: atom_id res chain seq x y z
N MET A 1 -10.34 -34.38 -29.06
CA MET A 1 -9.38 -33.30 -28.73
C MET A 1 -9.88 -31.89 -29.05
N LYS A 2 -10.43 -31.61 -30.25
CA LYS A 2 -10.95 -30.29 -30.65
C LYS A 2 -11.95 -29.64 -29.67
N LYS A 3 -12.97 -30.38 -29.22
CA LYS A 3 -14.00 -29.85 -28.28
C LYS A 3 -13.41 -29.40 -26.94
N ILE A 4 -12.38 -30.09 -26.45
CA ILE A 4 -11.69 -29.78 -25.20
C ILE A 4 -10.89 -28.47 -25.36
N LEU A 5 -10.13 -28.31 -26.45
CA LEU A 5 -9.37 -27.09 -26.73
C LEU A 5 -10.25 -25.85 -26.90
N LEU A 6 -11.40 -25.98 -27.57
CA LEU A 6 -12.37 -24.89 -27.71
C LEU A 6 -12.97 -24.48 -26.37
N PHE A 7 -13.35 -25.45 -25.54
CA PHE A 7 -13.89 -25.18 -24.21
C PHE A 7 -12.85 -24.49 -23.30
N SER A 8 -11.60 -24.99 -23.28
CA SER A 8 -10.50 -24.39 -22.53
C SER A 8 -10.13 -22.99 -23.02
N SER A 9 -10.19 -22.75 -24.33
CA SER A 9 -9.97 -21.42 -24.90
C SER A 9 -11.04 -20.43 -24.44
N LEU A 10 -12.30 -20.80 -24.56
CA LEU A 10 -13.42 -19.94 -24.17
C LEU A 10 -13.39 -19.63 -22.68
N SER A 11 -13.14 -20.62 -21.82
CA SER A 11 -13.03 -20.40 -20.38
C SER A 11 -11.85 -19.49 -20.02
N ALA A 12 -10.68 -19.70 -20.62
CA ALA A 12 -9.50 -18.85 -20.38
C ALA A 12 -9.73 -17.39 -20.81
N ILE A 13 -10.42 -17.16 -21.93
CA ILE A 13 -10.76 -15.80 -22.40
C ILE A 13 -11.76 -15.14 -21.45
N ILE A 14 -12.83 -15.85 -21.05
CA ILE A 14 -13.84 -15.29 -20.14
C ILE A 14 -13.23 -14.94 -18.79
N LEU A 15 -12.47 -15.86 -18.19
CA LEU A 15 -11.77 -15.62 -16.93
C LEU A 15 -10.76 -14.48 -17.06
N GLY A 16 -10.01 -14.44 -18.15
CA GLY A 16 -9.05 -13.37 -18.42
C GLY A 16 -9.72 -12.00 -18.51
N LEU A 17 -10.84 -11.89 -19.23
CA LEU A 17 -11.60 -10.65 -19.33
C LEU A 17 -12.15 -10.19 -17.97
N LEU A 18 -12.66 -11.11 -17.16
CA LEU A 18 -13.12 -10.80 -15.79
C LEU A 18 -11.97 -10.24 -14.93
N LEU A 19 -10.79 -10.85 -15.00
CA LEU A 19 -9.61 -10.38 -14.27
C LEU A 19 -9.12 -9.02 -14.78
N VAL A 20 -9.15 -8.78 -16.10
CA VAL A 20 -8.77 -7.48 -16.68
C VAL A 20 -9.73 -6.38 -16.20
N ILE A 21 -11.04 -6.61 -16.27
CA ILE A 21 -12.06 -5.65 -15.83
C ILE A 21 -11.92 -5.39 -14.32
N GLY A 22 -11.76 -6.46 -13.52
CA GLY A 22 -11.55 -6.36 -12.08
C GLY A 22 -10.26 -5.62 -11.71
N GLY A 23 -9.16 -5.91 -12.42
CA GLY A 23 -7.87 -5.25 -12.24
C GLY A 23 -7.94 -3.75 -12.55
N ILE A 24 -8.49 -3.37 -13.71
CA ILE A 24 -8.69 -1.96 -14.08
C ILE A 24 -9.61 -1.26 -13.07
N GLY A 25 -10.73 -1.88 -12.72
CA GLY A 25 -11.67 -1.35 -11.74
C GLY A 25 -11.02 -1.10 -10.39
N GLY A 26 -10.22 -2.06 -9.89
CA GLY A 26 -9.47 -1.94 -8.66
C GLY A 26 -8.40 -0.85 -8.69
N LEU A 27 -7.68 -0.69 -9.80
CA LEU A 27 -6.71 0.40 -9.99
C LEU A 27 -7.38 1.77 -9.95
N VAL A 28 -8.51 1.93 -10.65
CA VAL A 28 -9.29 3.19 -10.66
C VAL A 28 -9.86 3.49 -9.27
N PHE A 29 -10.40 2.48 -8.59
CA PHE A 29 -10.89 2.62 -7.22
C PHE A 29 -9.79 3.06 -6.26
N THR A 30 -8.61 2.42 -6.33
CA THR A 30 -7.46 2.78 -5.50
C THR A 30 -7.02 4.22 -5.77
N TYR A 31 -6.89 4.61 -7.04
CA TYR A 31 -6.55 5.97 -7.43
C TYR A 31 -7.51 7.02 -6.89
N LYS A 32 -8.82 6.78 -7.01
CA LYS A 32 -9.83 7.71 -6.48
C LYS A 32 -9.72 7.88 -4.96
N ASN A 33 -9.48 6.80 -4.23
CA ASN A 33 -9.31 6.88 -2.77
C ASN A 33 -8.04 7.63 -2.39
N VAL A 34 -6.90 7.34 -3.05
CA VAL A 34 -5.63 8.00 -2.75
C VAL A 34 -5.67 9.50 -3.06
N VAL A 35 -6.21 9.88 -4.23
CA VAL A 35 -6.28 11.28 -4.65
C VAL A 35 -7.24 12.10 -3.76
N ARG A 36 -8.30 11.48 -3.23
CA ARG A 36 -9.26 12.14 -2.34
C ARG A 36 -8.61 12.72 -1.09
N GLU A 37 -7.59 12.06 -0.56
CA GLU A 37 -6.89 12.50 0.65
C GLU A 37 -6.03 13.76 0.43
N ASN A 38 -5.85 14.18 -0.84
CA ASN A 38 -5.16 15.42 -1.24
C ASN A 38 -3.79 15.64 -0.55
N ILE A 39 -3.02 14.57 -0.45
CA ILE A 39 -1.70 14.60 0.18
C ILE A 39 -0.66 15.10 -0.85
N THR A 40 0.22 15.99 -0.42
CA THR A 40 1.40 16.42 -1.19
C THR A 40 2.66 15.95 -0.48
N THR A 41 3.66 15.52 -1.26
CA THR A 41 4.91 15.04 -0.69
C THR A 41 5.70 16.18 -0.05
N SER A 42 6.41 15.88 1.03
CA SER A 42 7.26 16.85 1.71
C SER A 42 8.39 17.36 0.81
N LYS A 43 8.94 18.53 1.13
CA LYS A 43 10.05 19.16 0.40
C LYS A 43 11.35 18.36 0.45
N ASP A 44 11.56 17.63 1.54
CA ASP A 44 12.72 16.78 1.80
C ASP A 44 12.48 15.31 1.41
N ALA A 45 11.33 15.00 0.78
CA ALA A 45 11.07 13.67 0.25
C ALA A 45 11.91 13.40 -1.01
N ASN A 46 12.23 12.13 -1.27
CA ASN A 46 12.91 11.71 -2.50
C ASN A 46 12.17 12.13 -3.77
N ILE A 47 10.84 12.23 -3.71
CA ILE A 47 10.01 12.84 -4.75
C ILE A 47 9.30 14.04 -4.11
N ALA A 48 9.88 15.23 -4.23
CA ALA A 48 9.45 16.41 -3.48
C ALA A 48 8.33 17.21 -4.18
N ASN A 49 7.42 17.79 -3.38
CA ASN A 49 6.36 18.72 -3.81
C ASN A 49 5.45 18.21 -4.93
N VAL A 50 5.15 16.91 -4.95
CA VAL A 50 4.21 16.33 -5.91
C VAL A 50 2.98 15.77 -5.20
N PRO A 51 1.79 15.78 -5.85
CA PRO A 51 0.63 15.09 -5.32
C PRO A 51 0.87 13.58 -5.17
N VAL A 52 0.48 13.02 -4.03
CA VAL A 52 0.54 11.58 -3.77
C VAL A 52 -0.60 10.91 -4.52
N ARG A 53 -0.29 10.28 -5.67
CA ARG A 53 -1.30 9.69 -6.57
C ARG A 53 -0.97 8.28 -7.05
N GLY A 54 0.27 7.84 -6.85
CA GLY A 54 0.74 6.55 -7.33
C GLY A 54 1.69 5.87 -6.34
N PRO A 55 2.06 4.61 -6.60
CA PRO A 55 2.83 3.79 -5.67
C PRO A 55 4.16 4.43 -5.27
N PHE A 56 4.89 5.03 -6.21
CA PHE A 56 6.18 5.67 -5.92
C PHE A 56 6.04 6.93 -5.05
N THR A 57 5.05 7.78 -5.34
CA THR A 57 4.78 8.99 -4.54
C THR A 57 4.26 8.64 -3.14
N ILE A 58 3.47 7.57 -3.03
CA ILE A 58 3.01 7.03 -1.74
C ILE A 58 4.20 6.55 -0.93
N LYS A 59 5.11 5.79 -1.55
CA LYS A 59 6.33 5.28 -0.90
C LYS A 59 7.19 6.44 -0.39
N ALA A 60 7.45 7.43 -1.26
CA ALA A 60 8.23 8.60 -0.89
C ALA A 60 7.64 9.31 0.34
N GLN A 61 6.31 9.50 0.38
CA GLN A 61 5.66 10.13 1.52
C GLN A 61 5.73 9.28 2.80
N ALA A 62 5.47 7.96 2.70
CA ALA A 62 5.52 7.06 3.85
C ALA A 62 6.93 6.98 4.46
N ASP A 63 7.96 6.91 3.62
CA ASP A 63 9.35 6.90 4.05
C ASP A 63 9.74 8.21 4.75
N THR A 64 9.33 9.37 4.19
CA THR A 64 9.59 10.67 4.82
C THR A 64 8.89 10.83 6.17
N ILE A 65 7.63 10.35 6.29
CA ILE A 65 6.94 10.33 7.59
C ILE A 65 7.75 9.53 8.60
N ARG A 66 8.21 8.33 8.23
CA ARG A 66 9.02 7.49 9.12
C ARG A 66 10.29 8.19 9.56
N GLU A 67 10.98 8.84 8.64
CA GLU A 67 12.20 9.58 8.93
C GLU A 67 11.95 10.75 9.90
N HIS A 68 10.90 11.54 9.67
CA HIS A 68 10.51 12.64 10.56
C HIS A 68 10.18 12.15 11.96
N VAL A 69 9.45 11.04 12.07
CA VAL A 69 9.10 10.45 13.36
C VAL A 69 10.34 9.97 14.08
N LEU A 70 11.24 9.24 13.40
CA LEU A 70 12.53 8.84 13.98
C LEU A 70 13.36 10.03 14.43
N ARG A 71 13.35 11.14 13.68
CA ARG A 71 14.07 12.36 14.07
C ARG A 71 13.48 12.99 15.33
N ILE A 72 12.15 13.03 15.45
CA ILE A 72 11.43 13.53 16.63
C ILE A 72 11.67 12.63 17.85
N THR A 73 11.74 11.32 17.64
CA THR A 73 11.90 10.34 18.72
C THR A 73 13.35 9.96 18.99
N GLU A 74 14.31 10.75 18.50
CA GLU A 74 15.76 10.53 18.70
C GLU A 74 16.23 9.13 18.26
N GLY A 75 15.66 8.61 17.18
CA GLY A 75 15.94 7.28 16.64
C GLY A 75 15.19 6.14 17.33
N LYS A 76 14.45 6.41 18.41
CA LYS A 76 13.72 5.37 19.16
C LYS A 76 12.40 5.04 18.47
N THR A 77 12.13 3.75 18.30
CA THR A 77 10.86 3.22 17.82
C THR A 77 9.82 3.17 18.95
N PHE A 78 8.56 2.92 18.60
CA PHE A 78 7.44 2.90 19.54
C PHE A 78 7.68 2.01 20.78
N SER A 79 8.29 0.84 20.58
CA SER A 79 8.54 -0.13 21.65
C SER A 79 9.78 0.19 22.50
N GLU A 80 10.67 1.04 22.00
CA GLU A 80 11.89 1.46 22.70
C GLU A 80 11.63 2.65 23.65
N MET A 81 10.40 3.18 23.65
CA MET A 81 10.00 4.29 24.51
C MET A 81 9.03 3.83 25.59
N PRO A 82 9.19 4.31 26.84
CA PRO A 82 8.27 3.98 27.91
C PRO A 82 6.90 4.61 27.65
N GLN A 83 5.85 3.94 28.11
CA GLN A 83 4.48 4.44 28.00
C GLN A 83 4.24 5.72 28.82
N GLN A 84 4.94 5.84 29.94
CA GLN A 84 4.86 7.00 30.82
C GLN A 84 6.27 7.57 31.07
N ILE A 85 6.35 8.88 31.17
CA ILE A 85 7.57 9.62 31.52
C ILE A 85 7.28 10.53 32.72
N PRO A 86 8.30 10.88 33.52
CA PRO A 86 8.14 11.86 34.59
C PRO A 86 7.61 13.18 34.03
N LYS A 87 6.58 13.74 34.65
CA LYS A 87 6.04 15.05 34.30
C LYS A 87 7.08 16.10 34.71
N LEU A 88 7.49 16.91 33.74
CA LEU A 88 8.46 17.98 33.97
C LEU A 88 7.74 19.30 34.27
N ASP A 89 8.34 20.14 35.12
CA ASP A 89 7.94 21.52 35.36
C ASP A 89 8.48 22.48 34.27
N GLU A 90 8.17 23.77 34.37
CA GLU A 90 8.64 24.80 33.42
C GLU A 90 10.18 24.91 33.35
N ASN A 91 10.90 24.38 34.35
CA ASN A 91 12.35 24.39 34.43
C ASN A 91 12.96 23.04 34.00
N GLY A 92 12.16 22.10 33.48
CA GLY A 92 12.60 20.78 33.04
C GLY A 92 12.91 19.79 34.16
N LYS A 93 12.44 20.04 35.39
CA LYS A 93 12.64 19.15 36.54
C LYS A 93 11.42 18.27 36.78
N PRO A 94 11.59 17.00 37.20
CA PRO A 94 10.46 16.12 37.48
C PRO A 94 9.64 16.63 38.67
N ILE A 95 8.33 16.72 38.49
CA ILE A 95 7.38 17.09 39.53
C ILE A 95 7.24 15.89 40.48
N LEU A 96 7.38 16.15 41.78
CA LEU A 96 7.24 15.15 42.83
C LEU A 96 5.86 15.22 43.47
N ASP A 97 5.25 14.07 43.75
CA ASP A 97 4.03 13.95 44.54
C ASP A 97 4.35 14.09 46.05
N LYS A 98 3.32 14.12 46.89
CA LYS A 98 3.40 14.26 48.35
C LYS A 98 4.30 13.22 49.03
N ASP A 99 4.50 12.07 48.39
CA ASP A 99 5.36 10.97 48.86
C ASP A 99 6.80 11.05 48.31
N GLY A 100 7.17 12.14 47.62
CA GLY A 100 8.50 12.32 47.03
C GLY A 100 8.77 11.49 45.77
N LYS A 101 7.73 10.92 45.15
CA LYS A 101 7.82 10.13 43.91
C LYS A 101 7.50 10.99 42.68
N ASN A 102 8.13 10.72 41.54
CA ASN A 102 7.83 11.42 40.30
C ASN A 102 6.37 11.22 39.88
N VAL A 103 5.66 12.32 39.62
CA VAL A 103 4.35 12.29 38.98
C VAL A 103 4.57 11.87 37.53
N MET A 104 4.01 10.73 37.14
CA MET A 104 4.14 10.20 35.79
C MET A 104 3.05 10.80 34.88
N THR A 105 3.40 11.08 33.63
CA THR A 105 2.48 11.50 32.58
C THR A 105 2.66 10.64 31.33
N GLU A 106 1.69 10.68 30.43
CA GLU A 106 1.74 9.92 29.19
C GLU A 106 2.86 10.42 28.28
N ASN A 107 3.56 9.50 27.63
CA ASN A 107 4.61 9.84 26.69
C ASN A 107 4.00 10.29 25.34
N THR A 108 3.83 11.60 25.17
CA THR A 108 3.31 12.19 23.93
C THR A 108 4.20 11.90 22.71
N THR A 109 5.53 11.81 22.89
CA THR A 109 6.48 11.43 21.83
C THR A 109 6.24 10.01 21.33
N ARG A 110 5.89 9.09 22.24
CA ARG A 110 5.47 7.73 21.88
C ARG A 110 4.16 7.73 21.08
N ASN A 111 3.24 8.63 21.38
CA ASN A 111 1.95 8.70 20.68
C ASN A 111 2.07 9.20 19.23
N ILE A 112 3.09 9.98 18.90
CA ILE A 112 3.40 10.38 17.51
C ILE A 112 3.56 9.15 16.62
N TRP A 113 4.22 8.10 17.11
CA TRP A 113 4.35 6.84 16.38
C TRP A 113 3.00 6.17 16.08
N ILE A 114 2.01 6.25 16.98
CA ILE A 114 0.68 5.66 16.75
C ILE A 114 0.00 6.36 15.57
N THR A 115 -0.04 7.69 15.60
CA THR A 115 -0.65 8.49 14.54
C THR A 115 0.09 8.33 13.22
N ALA A 116 1.42 8.39 13.25
CA ALA A 116 2.23 8.21 12.05
C ALA A 116 2.09 6.80 11.45
N THR A 117 2.07 5.76 12.30
CA THR A 117 1.87 4.38 11.85
C THR A 117 0.50 4.21 11.21
N THR A 118 -0.54 4.85 11.74
CA THR A 118 -1.88 4.85 11.12
C THR A 118 -1.82 5.39 9.69
N LEU A 119 -1.22 6.57 9.49
CA LEU A 119 -1.11 7.19 8.17
C LEU A 119 -0.21 6.37 7.23
N MET A 120 0.97 5.95 7.68
CA MET A 120 1.88 5.11 6.90
C MET A 120 1.24 3.78 6.50
N THR A 121 0.44 3.18 7.39
CA THR A 121 -0.28 1.94 7.10
C THR A 121 -1.30 2.17 5.99
N ALA A 122 -2.12 3.22 6.07
CA ALA A 122 -3.07 3.57 5.02
C ALA A 122 -2.38 3.81 3.66
N LEU A 123 -1.26 4.55 3.66
CA LEU A 123 -0.43 4.78 2.48
C LEU A 123 0.10 3.45 1.90
N ASN A 124 0.72 2.61 2.73
CA ASN A 124 1.27 1.32 2.31
C ASN A 124 0.20 0.34 1.83
N LEU A 125 -1.01 0.36 2.41
CA LEU A 125 -2.15 -0.39 1.90
C LEU A 125 -2.56 0.09 0.50
N GLY A 126 -2.56 1.40 0.26
CA GLY A 126 -2.79 1.96 -1.07
C GLY A 126 -1.74 1.48 -2.08
N MET A 127 -0.47 1.46 -1.69
CA MET A 127 0.62 0.92 -2.52
C MET A 127 0.43 -0.58 -2.82
N LEU A 128 0.06 -1.37 -1.80
CA LEU A 128 -0.21 -2.80 -1.95
C LEU A 128 -1.41 -3.06 -2.85
N ALA A 129 -2.47 -2.26 -2.75
CA ALA A 129 -3.63 -2.34 -3.64
C ALA A 129 -3.24 -2.09 -5.10
N TYR A 130 -2.39 -1.09 -5.38
CA TYR A 130 -1.84 -0.89 -6.73
C TYR A 130 -1.09 -2.11 -7.24
N ALA A 131 -0.21 -2.69 -6.42
CA ALA A 131 0.54 -3.88 -6.81
C ALA A 131 -0.38 -5.08 -7.07
N PHE A 132 -1.34 -5.31 -6.18
CA PHE A 132 -2.29 -6.41 -6.28
C PHE A 132 -3.16 -6.31 -7.54
N PHE A 133 -3.73 -5.15 -7.81
CA PHE A 133 -4.57 -4.96 -9.01
C PHE A 133 -3.76 -4.92 -10.31
N SER A 134 -2.51 -4.44 -10.26
CA SER A 134 -1.60 -4.53 -11.42
C SER A 134 -1.25 -5.98 -11.74
N LEU A 135 -0.99 -6.81 -10.72
CA LEU A 135 -0.75 -8.24 -10.89
C LEU A 135 -2.01 -8.97 -11.42
N THR A 136 -3.18 -8.62 -10.87
CA THR A 136 -4.47 -9.15 -11.33
C THR A 136 -4.71 -8.83 -12.81
N LEU A 137 -4.43 -7.59 -13.21
CA LEU A 137 -4.51 -7.17 -14.61
C LEU A 137 -3.54 -7.95 -15.50
N LEU A 138 -2.30 -8.14 -15.04
CA LEU A 138 -1.28 -8.92 -15.74
C LEU A 138 -1.73 -10.36 -15.98
N PHE A 139 -2.23 -11.04 -14.94
CA PHE A 139 -2.75 -12.41 -15.08
C PHE A 139 -3.98 -12.48 -15.98
N GLY A 140 -4.85 -11.47 -15.95
CA GLY A 140 -5.96 -11.37 -16.89
C GLY A 140 -5.49 -11.31 -18.34
N LEU A 141 -4.50 -10.46 -18.64
CA LEU A 141 -3.91 -10.36 -19.98
C LEU A 141 -3.26 -11.67 -20.43
N PHE A 142 -2.50 -12.34 -19.55
CA PHE A 142 -1.92 -13.65 -19.84
C PHE A 142 -2.98 -14.72 -20.11
N SER A 143 -4.05 -14.75 -19.33
CA SER A 143 -5.15 -15.70 -19.53
C SER A 143 -5.86 -15.49 -20.88
N VAL A 144 -6.11 -14.23 -21.27
CA VAL A 144 -6.64 -13.90 -22.61
C VAL A 144 -5.68 -14.36 -23.70
N TRP A 145 -4.39 -14.08 -23.55
CA TRP A 145 -3.36 -14.45 -24.53
C TRP A 145 -3.28 -15.98 -24.73
N ILE A 146 -3.25 -16.75 -23.63
CA ILE A 146 -3.29 -18.24 -23.68
C ILE A 146 -4.58 -18.72 -24.35
N GLY A 147 -5.71 -18.09 -24.01
CA GLY A 147 -7.00 -18.40 -24.62
C GLY A 147 -7.01 -18.21 -26.15
N ILE A 148 -6.40 -17.13 -26.65
CA ILE A 148 -6.23 -16.88 -28.09
C ILE A 148 -5.36 -17.94 -28.75
N ILE A 149 -4.26 -18.36 -28.10
CA ILE A 149 -3.38 -19.41 -28.63
C ILE A 149 -4.13 -20.73 -28.78
N PHE A 150 -4.90 -21.14 -27.76
CA PHE A 150 -5.71 -22.36 -27.84
C PHE A 150 -6.80 -22.27 -28.92
N PHE A 151 -7.37 -21.09 -29.13
CA PHE A 151 -8.32 -20.87 -30.22
C PHE A 151 -7.65 -21.12 -31.59
N ILE A 152 -6.50 -20.50 -31.85
CA ILE A 152 -5.75 -20.66 -33.11
C ILE A 152 -5.33 -22.12 -33.31
N LEU A 153 -4.85 -22.80 -32.27
CA LEU A 153 -4.45 -24.20 -32.33
C LEU A 153 -5.65 -25.10 -32.68
N SER A 154 -6.81 -24.83 -32.09
CA SER A 154 -8.04 -25.58 -32.39
C SER A 154 -8.45 -25.47 -33.86
N GLN A 155 -8.20 -24.32 -34.51
CA GLN A 155 -8.49 -24.09 -35.92
C GLN A 155 -7.46 -24.79 -36.85
N LYS A 156 -6.17 -24.74 -36.51
CA LYS A 156 -5.12 -25.42 -37.29
C LYS A 156 -5.29 -26.94 -37.34
N ILE A 157 -5.66 -27.56 -36.21
CA ILE A 157 -5.90 -29.02 -36.16
C ILE A 157 -7.03 -29.44 -37.12
N VAL A 158 -8.06 -28.60 -37.29
CA VAL A 158 -9.17 -28.88 -38.22
C VAL A 158 -8.68 -28.84 -39.66
N LYS A 159 -7.85 -27.86 -40.00
CA LYS A 159 -7.34 -27.63 -41.35
C LYS A 159 -6.29 -28.66 -41.79
N SER A 160 -5.75 -29.45 -40.87
CA SER A 160 -4.80 -30.54 -41.13
C SER A 160 -5.48 -31.90 -41.28
N LEU A 161 -6.76 -32.01 -40.95
CA LEU A 161 -7.56 -33.24 -41.01
C LEU A 161 -8.45 -33.32 -42.26
N PHE A 162 -8.45 -32.27 -43.08
CA PHE A 162 -9.09 -32.14 -44.39
C PHE A 162 -8.04 -31.68 -45.39
#